data_AF-A0A8T9QC51-F1
#
_entry.id   AF-A0A8T9QC51-F1
#
_cell.length_a   1.000
_cell.length_b   1.000
_cell.length_c   1.000
_cell.angle_alpha   90.00
_cell.angle_beta   90.00
_cell.angle_gamma   90.00
#
_symmetry.space_group_name_H-M   'P 1'
#
loop_
_entity.id
_entity.type
_entity.pdbx_description
1 polymer ?
#
loop_
_entity_poly.entity_id
_entity_poly.type
_entity_poly.pdbx_seq_one_letter_code
_entity_poly.pdbx_strand_id
1 'polypeptide(L)'
;MHKFLRLFPTRALAGAAVSLLAFVSACTYSKGPEPSPCNDPTPATYAAVISPIFDANCRACHGATVYQTLGGGNDYSTYEGIKRQSSRLIIGCISHEAGYNPMPKGGAKISECDIAQIKAWIAAGQPNN
;
A
#
# COMPACT_ATOMS: atom_id res chain seq x y z
N MET A 1 29.05 75.29 18.22
CA MET A 1 28.62 74.67 16.96
C MET A 1 27.27 73.99 17.23
N HIS A 2 26.20 74.77 17.34
CA HIS A 2 25.11 74.87 16.36
C HIS A 2 24.71 73.54 15.71
N LYS A 3 23.46 73.11 15.61
CA LYS A 3 22.13 73.56 16.08
C LYS A 3 21.17 72.50 15.50
N PHE A 4 19.96 72.40 16.08
CA PHE A 4 18.76 71.79 15.51
C PHE A 4 18.52 70.28 15.70
N LEU A 5 18.03 69.99 16.90
CA LEU A 5 16.85 69.14 17.10
C LEU A 5 15.71 69.61 16.16
N ARG A 6 15.20 68.72 15.31
CA ARG A 6 13.94 68.92 14.57
C ARG A 6 12.93 67.88 15.04
N LEU A 7 12.00 68.36 15.87
CA LEU A 7 10.75 67.75 16.27
C LEU A 7 9.68 68.16 15.25
N PHE A 8 9.00 67.24 14.56
CA PHE A 8 7.76 67.46 13.76
C PHE A 8 7.19 66.10 13.30
N PRO A 9 5.88 65.97 13.00
CA PRO A 9 4.87 65.50 13.95
C PRO A 9 4.24 64.16 13.54
N THR A 10 3.51 63.58 14.49
CA THR A 10 2.58 62.46 14.32
C THR A 10 1.68 62.60 13.09
N ARG A 11 1.69 61.60 12.21
CA ARG A 11 0.57 61.34 11.30
C ARG A 11 0.07 59.93 11.54
N ALA A 12 -0.97 59.84 12.36
CA ALA A 12 -1.88 58.72 12.33
C ALA A 12 -2.54 58.68 10.94
N LEU A 13 -2.44 57.56 10.25
CA LEU A 13 -3.36 57.18 9.19
C LEU A 13 -3.70 55.71 9.40
N ALA A 14 -4.96 55.50 9.72
CA ALA A 14 -5.60 54.23 9.90
C ALA A 14 -5.43 53.37 8.65
N GLY A 15 -4.87 52.17 8.83
CA GLY A 15 -4.90 51.10 7.85
C GLY A 15 -5.52 49.88 8.51
N ALA A 16 -6.83 49.72 8.38
CA ALA A 16 -7.51 48.49 8.77
C ALA A 16 -7.06 47.37 7.80
N ALA A 17 -6.07 46.59 8.22
CA ALA A 17 -5.73 45.36 7.53
C ALA A 17 -6.81 44.33 7.86
N VAL A 18 -7.79 44.20 6.96
CA VAL A 18 -8.77 43.11 6.96
C VAL A 18 -7.98 41.81 6.82
N SER A 19 -7.77 41.12 7.94
CA SER A 19 -7.21 39.77 7.95
C SER A 19 -8.18 38.86 7.20
N LEU A 20 -7.86 38.61 5.93
CA LEU A 20 -8.50 37.65 5.07
C LEU A 20 -8.33 36.28 5.71
N LEU A 21 -9.39 35.78 6.37
CA LEU A 21 -9.49 34.40 6.82
C LEU A 21 -9.38 33.50 5.57
N ALA A 22 -8.18 32.97 5.34
CA ALA A 22 -7.95 31.95 4.34
C ALA A 22 -8.67 30.67 4.77
N PHE A 23 -9.87 30.45 4.24
CA PHE A 23 -10.53 29.16 4.29
C PHE A 23 -9.69 28.16 3.47
N VAL A 24 -8.80 27.45 4.16
CA VAL A 24 -8.14 26.27 3.63
C VAL A 24 -9.19 25.16 3.46
N SER A 25 -9.84 25.13 2.30
CA SER A 25 -10.65 23.98 1.88
C SER A 25 -9.72 22.79 1.68
N ALA A 26 -9.52 22.02 2.73
CA ALA A 26 -8.83 20.74 2.67
C ALA A 26 -9.80 19.72 2.05
N CYS A 27 -9.70 19.50 0.74
CA CYS A 27 -10.30 18.34 0.12
C CYS A 27 -9.51 17.11 0.59
N THR A 28 -9.98 16.43 1.62
CA THR A 28 -9.50 15.09 1.92
C THR A 28 -9.96 14.18 0.79
N TYR A 29 -9.02 13.68 -0.02
CA TYR A 29 -9.30 12.58 -0.92
C TYR A 29 -9.55 11.34 -0.07
N SER A 30 -10.80 11.17 0.37
CA SER A 30 -11.28 9.92 0.95
C SER A 30 -11.23 8.91 -0.19
N LYS A 31 -10.18 8.08 -0.23
CA LYS A 31 -10.19 6.87 -1.06
C LYS A 31 -11.43 6.08 -0.63
N GLY A 32 -12.47 6.10 -1.45
CA GLY A 32 -13.56 5.13 -1.30
C GLY A 32 -12.99 3.71 -1.39
N PRO A 33 -13.75 2.68 -0.99
CA PRO A 33 -13.35 1.31 -1.28
C PRO A 33 -13.05 1.20 -2.77
N GLU A 34 -11.79 0.94 -3.12
CA GLU A 34 -11.41 0.63 -4.51
C GLU A 34 -12.29 -0.54 -4.95
N PRO A 35 -12.95 -0.48 -6.11
CA PRO A 35 -13.75 -1.59 -6.60
C PRO A 35 -12.90 -2.86 -6.60
N SER A 36 -13.36 -3.90 -5.91
CA SER A 36 -12.68 -5.19 -5.98
C SER A 36 -12.77 -5.68 -7.42
N PRO A 37 -11.64 -6.04 -8.07
CA PRO A 37 -11.66 -6.63 -9.41
C PRO A 37 -12.27 -8.05 -9.43
N CYS A 38 -12.77 -8.53 -8.29
CA CYS A 38 -13.43 -9.81 -8.11
C CYS A 38 -14.95 -9.64 -8.00
N ASN A 39 -15.69 -10.54 -8.66
CA ASN A 39 -17.16 -10.60 -8.56
C ASN A 39 -17.65 -11.25 -7.24
N ASP A 40 -16.75 -11.60 -6.33
CA ASP A 40 -17.09 -12.34 -5.11
C ASP A 40 -17.14 -11.40 -3.89
N PRO A 41 -18.31 -11.21 -3.26
CA PRO A 41 -18.45 -10.34 -2.08
C PRO A 41 -17.93 -11.00 -0.80
N THR A 42 -17.49 -12.26 -0.84
CA THR A 42 -17.06 -13.01 0.34
C THR A 42 -15.67 -12.58 0.80
N PRO A 43 -15.44 -12.29 2.10
CA PRO A 43 -14.11 -12.07 2.62
C PRO A 43 -13.21 -13.28 2.34
N ALA A 44 -12.01 -13.05 1.78
CA ALA A 44 -11.06 -14.12 1.51
C ALA A 44 -10.60 -14.78 2.82
N THR A 45 -11.09 -15.99 3.10
CA THR A 45 -10.51 -16.82 4.17
C THR A 45 -9.21 -17.45 3.70
N TYR A 46 -8.32 -17.77 4.64
CA TYR A 46 -7.06 -18.41 4.27
C TYR A 46 -7.32 -19.78 3.62
N ALA A 47 -8.14 -20.62 4.25
CA ALA A 47 -8.32 -21.99 3.79
C ALA A 47 -9.06 -22.07 2.44
N ALA A 48 -10.10 -21.26 2.24
CA ALA A 48 -10.98 -21.40 1.07
C ALA A 48 -10.52 -20.57 -0.14
N VAL A 49 -9.80 -19.47 0.07
CA VAL A 49 -9.45 -18.53 -1.01
C VAL A 49 -7.94 -18.37 -1.16
N ILE A 50 -7.23 -17.99 -0.09
CA ILE A 50 -5.82 -17.61 -0.21
C ILE A 50 -4.91 -18.82 -0.45
N SER A 51 -5.11 -19.91 0.30
CA SER A 51 -4.28 -21.11 0.13
C SER A 51 -4.40 -21.70 -1.28
N PRO A 52 -5.60 -21.84 -1.88
CA PRO A 52 -5.73 -22.25 -3.28
C PRO A 52 -5.02 -21.33 -4.28
N ILE A 53 -5.02 -20.01 -4.06
CA ILE A 53 -4.26 -19.08 -4.91
C ILE A 53 -2.75 -19.39 -4.83
N PHE A 54 -2.23 -19.66 -3.63
CA PHE A 54 -0.83 -20.04 -3.43
C PHE A 54 -0.50 -21.43 -4.01
N ASP A 55 -1.43 -22.39 -3.97
CA ASP A 55 -1.29 -23.67 -4.67
C ASP A 55 -1.11 -23.47 -6.17
N ALA A 56 -2.03 -22.72 -6.78
CA ALA A 56 -2.06 -22.53 -8.23
C ALA A 56 -0.86 -21.73 -8.76
N ASN A 57 -0.40 -20.73 -8.00
CA ASN A 57 0.53 -19.73 -8.52
C ASN A 57 1.93 -19.73 -7.89
N CYS A 58 2.12 -20.34 -6.72
CA CYS A 58 3.35 -20.14 -5.94
C CYS A 58 4.07 -21.44 -5.60
N ARG A 59 3.33 -22.47 -5.16
CA ARG A 59 3.92 -23.68 -4.57
C ARG A 59 4.65 -24.59 -5.56
N ALA A 60 4.50 -24.38 -6.86
CA ALA A 60 5.34 -25.05 -7.86
C ALA A 60 6.84 -24.78 -7.67
N CYS A 61 7.21 -23.59 -7.17
CA CYS A 61 8.59 -23.24 -6.83
C CYS A 61 8.80 -23.07 -5.33
N HIS A 62 7.76 -22.67 -4.59
CA HIS A 62 7.81 -22.37 -3.16
C HIS A 62 7.19 -23.47 -2.28
N GLY A 63 7.02 -24.69 -2.79
CA GLY A 63 6.47 -25.82 -2.05
C GLY A 63 7.51 -26.48 -1.12
N ALA A 64 7.04 -27.24 -0.13
CA ALA A 64 7.84 -27.80 0.97
C ALA A 64 9.09 -28.57 0.54
N THR A 65 9.03 -29.22 -0.63
CA THR A 65 10.10 -30.08 -1.14
C THR A 65 10.99 -29.41 -2.18
N VAL A 66 10.62 -28.23 -2.68
CA VAL A 66 11.26 -27.57 -3.83
C VAL A 66 11.75 -26.15 -3.52
N TYR A 67 11.30 -25.55 -2.41
CA TYR A 67 11.61 -24.16 -2.12
C TYR A 67 13.10 -23.86 -1.94
N GLN A 68 13.89 -24.85 -1.49
CA GLN A 68 15.33 -24.70 -1.34
C GLN A 68 16.05 -24.55 -2.69
N THR A 69 15.53 -25.19 -3.75
CA THR A 69 16.19 -25.23 -5.06
C THR A 69 15.58 -24.23 -6.06
N LEU A 70 14.26 -24.03 -6.03
CA LEU A 70 13.54 -23.16 -6.96
C LEU A 70 13.00 -21.88 -6.31
N GLY A 71 12.62 -21.96 -5.04
CA GLY A 71 11.95 -20.87 -4.30
C GLY A 71 12.89 -19.89 -3.60
N GLY A 72 14.20 -20.01 -3.81
CA GLY A 72 15.21 -19.17 -3.16
C GLY A 72 15.19 -19.25 -1.63
N GLY A 73 14.81 -20.41 -1.08
CA GLY A 73 14.72 -20.61 0.38
C GLY A 73 13.40 -20.15 1.02
N ASN A 74 12.42 -19.71 0.24
CA ASN A 74 11.13 -19.24 0.76
C ASN A 74 10.05 -20.32 0.65
N ASP A 75 9.67 -20.93 1.78
CA ASP A 75 8.66 -21.98 1.86
C ASP A 75 7.24 -21.41 2.10
N TYR A 76 6.33 -21.64 1.15
CA TYR A 76 4.91 -21.26 1.19
C TYR A 76 3.97 -22.45 1.32
N SER A 77 4.47 -23.62 1.73
CA SER A 77 3.67 -24.82 1.97
C SER A 77 2.71 -24.69 3.16
N THR A 78 2.96 -23.74 4.06
CA THR A 78 2.18 -23.52 5.27
C THR A 78 1.74 -22.06 5.39
N TYR A 79 0.67 -21.83 6.16
CA TYR A 79 0.20 -20.48 6.50
C TYR A 79 1.31 -19.65 7.15
N GLU A 80 2.03 -20.25 8.10
CA GLU A 80 3.10 -19.58 8.84
C GLU A 80 4.30 -19.26 7.95
N GLY A 81 4.59 -20.12 6.98
CA GLY A 81 5.62 -19.88 5.95
C GLY A 81 5.30 -18.63 5.13
N ILE A 82 4.05 -18.50 4.67
CA ILE A 82 3.56 -17.31 3.95
C ILE A 82 3.56 -16.08 4.86
N LYS A 83 3.04 -16.19 6.08
CA LYS A 83 2.90 -15.07 7.02
C LYS A 83 4.24 -14.46 7.44
N ARG A 84 5.32 -15.25 7.47
CA ARG A 84 6.66 -14.75 7.81
C ARG A 84 7.26 -13.85 6.73
N GLN A 85 6.74 -13.88 5.51
CA GLN A 85 7.24 -13.05 4.42
C GLN A 85 6.77 -11.61 4.54
N SER A 86 7.59 -10.70 3.98
CA SER A 86 7.17 -9.32 3.82
C SER A 86 5.96 -9.23 2.88
N SER A 87 4.87 -8.68 3.38
CA SER A 87 3.68 -8.37 2.58
C SER A 87 4.02 -7.50 1.37
N ARG A 88 4.93 -6.53 1.55
CA ARG A 88 5.41 -5.65 0.46
C ARG A 88 6.14 -6.46 -0.62
N LEU A 89 6.96 -7.42 -0.23
CA LEU A 89 7.65 -8.30 -1.19
C LEU A 89 6.66 -9.18 -1.94
N ILE A 90 5.73 -9.85 -1.25
CA ILE A 90 4.72 -10.69 -1.92
C ILE A 90 3.94 -9.86 -2.94
N ILE A 91 3.37 -8.73 -2.52
CA ILE A 91 2.54 -7.89 -3.40
C ILE A 91 3.35 -7.33 -4.57
N GLY A 92 4.56 -6.82 -4.35
CA GLY A 92 5.39 -6.27 -5.42
C GLY A 92 5.79 -7.33 -6.45
N CYS A 93 6.15 -8.53 -6.00
CA CYS A 93 6.51 -9.64 -6.88
C CYS A 93 5.32 -10.14 -7.72
N ILE A 94 4.14 -10.36 -7.13
CA ILE A 94 2.96 -10.86 -7.87
C ILE A 94 2.30 -9.78 -8.74
N SER A 95 2.48 -8.50 -8.39
CA SER A 95 2.00 -7.37 -9.19
C SER A 95 2.95 -6.99 -10.33
N HIS A 96 4.13 -7.63 -10.40
CA HIS A 96 5.21 -7.30 -11.33
C HIS A 96 5.61 -5.82 -11.24
N GLU A 97 5.66 -5.29 -10.02
CA GLU A 97 6.05 -3.90 -9.78
C GLU A 97 7.55 -3.70 -10.09
N ALA A 98 7.89 -2.50 -10.58
CA ALA A 98 9.28 -2.14 -10.86
C ALA A 98 10.14 -2.25 -9.60
N GLY A 99 11.31 -2.89 -9.71
CA GLY A 99 12.22 -3.12 -8.60
C GLY A 99 11.98 -4.41 -7.80
N TYR A 100 10.98 -5.22 -8.17
CA TYR A 100 10.76 -6.55 -7.61
C TYR A 100 11.07 -7.64 -8.65
N ASN A 101 11.33 -8.86 -8.17
CA ASN A 101 11.45 -10.02 -9.04
C ASN A 101 10.04 -10.50 -9.43
N PRO A 102 9.65 -10.45 -10.71
CA PRO A 102 8.30 -10.82 -11.12
C PRO A 102 8.05 -12.31 -10.87
N MET A 103 6.92 -12.61 -10.24
CA MET A 103 6.46 -13.96 -9.94
C MET A 103 5.08 -14.23 -10.56
N PRO A 104 4.79 -15.45 -11.06
CA PRO A 104 5.68 -16.62 -11.15
C PRO A 104 6.90 -16.37 -12.03
N LYS A 105 8.05 -16.94 -11.66
CA LYS A 105 9.33 -16.67 -12.33
C LYS A 105 9.28 -17.10 -13.80
N GLY A 106 9.44 -16.15 -14.72
CA GLY A 106 9.35 -16.41 -16.16
C GLY A 106 7.92 -16.72 -16.66
N GLY A 107 6.92 -16.61 -15.79
CA GLY A 107 5.51 -16.80 -16.12
C GLY A 107 4.77 -15.48 -16.33
N ALA A 108 3.51 -15.60 -16.75
CA ALA A 108 2.59 -14.47 -16.80
C ALA A 108 2.25 -13.96 -15.40
N LYS A 109 1.94 -12.68 -15.28
CA LYS A 109 1.39 -12.10 -14.05
C LYS A 109 0.09 -12.81 -13.67
N ILE A 110 -0.12 -13.09 -12.38
CA ILE A 110 -1.37 -13.69 -11.89
C ILE A 110 -2.54 -12.72 -12.09
N SER A 111 -3.78 -13.21 -11.95
CA SER A 111 -4.96 -12.38 -12.21
C SER A 111 -5.07 -11.20 -11.24
N GLU A 112 -5.63 -10.08 -11.71
CA GLU A 112 -5.89 -8.91 -10.85
C GLU A 112 -6.82 -9.27 -9.67
N CYS A 113 -7.71 -10.25 -9.85
CA CYS A 113 -8.56 -10.74 -8.78
C CYS A 113 -7.75 -11.47 -7.70
N ASP A 114 -6.85 -12.39 -8.07
CA ASP A 114 -5.99 -13.08 -7.09
C ASP A 114 -5.11 -12.10 -6.31
N ILE A 115 -4.54 -11.11 -7.01
CA ILE A 115 -3.76 -10.03 -6.37
C ILE A 115 -4.63 -9.26 -5.38
N ALA A 116 -5.86 -8.90 -5.76
CA ALA A 116 -6.77 -8.17 -4.89
C ALA A 116 -7.18 -8.99 -3.67
N GLN A 117 -7.45 -10.29 -3.81
CA GLN A 117 -7.76 -11.17 -2.68
C GLN A 117 -6.59 -11.27 -1.70
N ILE A 118 -5.36 -11.43 -2.22
CA ILE A 118 -4.16 -11.43 -1.37
C ILE A 118 -3.97 -10.08 -0.66
N LYS A 119 -4.17 -8.95 -1.36
CA LYS A 119 -4.11 -7.60 -0.76
C LYS A 119 -5.14 -7.43 0.35
N ALA A 120 -6.39 -7.85 0.11
CA ALA A 120 -7.47 -7.76 1.09
C ALA A 120 -7.18 -8.62 2.33
N TRP A 121 -6.72 -9.85 2.13
CA TRP A 121 -6.34 -10.74 3.24
C TRP A 121 -5.16 -10.18 4.04
N ILE A 122 -4.14 -9.61 3.39
CA ILE A 122 -3.03 -8.92 4.05
C ILE A 122 -3.54 -7.72 4.86
N ALA A 123 -4.41 -6.90 4.27
CA ALA A 123 -4.99 -5.73 4.95
C ALA A 123 -5.84 -6.12 6.17
N ALA A 124 -6.49 -7.30 6.12
CA ALA A 124 -7.24 -7.87 7.24
C ALA A 124 -6.35 -8.48 8.35
N GLY A 125 -5.02 -8.36 8.26
CA GLY A 125 -4.09 -8.91 9.26
C GLY A 125 -3.74 -10.38 9.03
N GLN A 126 -3.97 -10.89 7.81
CA GLN A 126 -3.67 -12.26 7.39
C GLN A 126 -4.32 -13.31 8.30
N PRO A 127 -5.66 -13.30 8.52
CA PRO A 127 -6.31 -14.29 9.39
C PRO A 127 -6.09 -15.72 8.88
N ASN A 128 -5.97 -16.68 9.81
CA ASN A 128 -5.97 -18.12 9.50
C ASN A 128 -7.36 -18.68 9.85
N ASN A 129 -8.28 -18.63 8.87
CA ASN A 129 -9.69 -18.97 9.02
C ASN A 129 -10.23 -19.74 7.80
#